data_AF-A0A3B9HVE4-F1
#
_entry.id   AF-A0A3B9HVE4-F1
#
_cell.length_a   1.000
_cell.length_b   1.000
_cell.length_c   1.000
_cell.angle_alpha   90.00
_cell.angle_beta   90.00
_cell.angle_gamma   90.00
#
_symmetry.space_group_name_H-M   'P 1'
#
loop_
_entity.id
_entity.type
_entity.pdbx_description
1 polymer ?
#
loop_
_entity_poly.entity_id
_entity_poly.type
_entity_poly.pdbx_seq_one_letter_code
_entity_poly.pdbx_strand_id
1 'polypeptide(L)'
;DDVLVVFNDTLFVTDLNRIHTLCEGLDGLIYSKEVEDYQRFGVNVMRDNVIVDMVEKPDAPISKLAQVGLYYLKDGRSFMDYIARTIEMDLRVKGEFYLPEVFKLMIKDGKLLGAPEIEEWLDCGKPETLLYTNRFLLERASGNHVCLEGCVIIPPVSIHPSAEVKHSVIGPYVSIAKNCKIHDSIIKDSVINPNSVLRSTVLEKSLIGDSVELTGQFQRMNIGDNSIIDLSARTLLNQ
;
A
#
# COMPACT_ATOMS: atom_id res chain seq x y z
N ASP A 1 12.63 23.78 15.30
CA ASP A 1 12.23 22.37 15.43
C ASP A 1 12.35 21.69 14.08
N ASP A 2 12.66 20.41 14.10
CA ASP A 2 12.67 19.56 12.91
C ASP A 2 11.25 19.13 12.54
N VAL A 3 11.10 18.55 11.36
CA VAL A 3 9.82 18.02 10.88
C VAL A 3 10.02 16.67 10.19
N LEU A 4 9.13 15.74 10.49
CA LEU A 4 9.00 14.47 9.79
C LEU A 4 7.68 14.47 9.01
N VAL A 5 7.77 14.34 7.69
CA VAL A 5 6.63 14.24 6.79
C VAL A 5 6.45 12.78 6.40
N VAL A 6 5.23 12.27 6.54
CA VAL A 6 4.88 10.89 6.22
C VAL A 6 3.58 10.89 5.41
N PHE A 7 3.61 10.30 4.22
CA PHE A 7 2.41 10.11 3.41
C PHE A 7 1.50 9.04 4.04
N ASN A 8 0.18 9.25 3.97
CA ASN A 8 -0.80 8.45 4.69
C ASN A 8 -1.12 7.10 4.04
N ASP A 9 -0.69 6.90 2.80
CA ASP A 9 -0.87 5.69 1.99
C ASP A 9 0.39 4.82 1.88
N THR A 10 1.46 5.19 2.61
CA THR A 10 2.72 4.44 2.64
C THR A 10 2.89 3.66 3.95
N LEU A 11 3.23 2.38 3.82
CA LEU A 11 3.85 1.59 4.88
C LEU A 11 5.34 1.37 4.55
N PHE A 12 6.20 1.43 5.57
CA PHE A 12 7.64 1.26 5.39
C PHE A 12 8.29 0.53 6.57
N VAL A 13 9.44 -0.10 6.33
CA VAL A 13 10.32 -0.67 7.36
C VAL A 13 11.65 0.05 7.31
N THR A 14 11.97 0.78 8.39
CA THR A 14 13.24 1.50 8.58
C THR A 14 13.45 1.86 10.05
N ASP A 15 14.70 2.07 10.47
CA ASP A 15 15.04 2.51 11.83
C ASP A 15 15.13 4.04 11.92
N LEU A 16 14.06 4.66 12.43
CA LEU A 16 13.98 6.11 12.60
C LEU A 16 14.93 6.65 13.69
N ASN A 17 15.48 5.81 14.58
CA ASN A 17 16.46 6.28 15.56
C ASN A 17 17.78 6.73 14.90
N ARG A 18 18.02 6.29 13.67
CA ARG A 18 19.22 6.63 12.89
C ARG A 18 19.10 7.97 12.18
N ILE A 19 17.95 8.66 12.23
CA ILE A 19 17.72 9.93 11.53
C ILE A 19 18.84 10.94 11.79
N HIS A 20 19.19 11.19 13.06
CA HIS A 20 20.19 12.20 13.39
C HIS A 20 21.59 11.84 12.89
N THR A 21 21.97 10.57 12.97
CA THR A 21 23.25 10.06 12.44
C THR A 21 23.29 10.13 10.91
N LEU A 22 22.22 9.69 10.25
CA LEU A 22 22.12 9.72 8.79
C LEU A 22 22.09 11.16 8.25
N CYS A 23 21.53 12.09 9.01
CA CYS A 23 21.44 13.50 8.64
C CYS A 23 22.67 14.32 9.05
N GLU A 24 23.73 13.73 9.59
CA GLU A 24 24.93 14.46 10.00
C GLU A 24 25.57 15.16 8.78
N GLY A 25 25.85 16.47 8.90
CA GLY A 25 26.34 17.29 7.78
C GLY A 25 25.31 17.63 6.68
N LEU A 26 24.06 17.19 6.81
CA LEU A 26 22.97 17.46 5.86
C LEU A 26 21.90 18.38 6.47
N ASP A 27 21.03 18.96 5.64
CA ASP A 27 19.85 19.74 6.03
C ASP A 27 18.57 18.89 6.10
N GLY A 28 18.54 17.74 5.44
CA GLY A 28 17.39 16.83 5.43
C GLY A 28 17.66 15.49 4.77
N LEU A 29 16.71 14.56 4.95
CA LEU A 29 16.72 13.22 4.40
C LEU A 29 15.43 12.97 3.61
N ILE A 30 15.59 12.47 2.39
CA ILE A 30 14.50 12.08 1.50
C ILE A 30 14.58 10.56 1.35
N TYR A 31 13.89 9.84 2.24
CA TYR A 31 13.97 8.38 2.24
C TYR A 31 13.49 7.82 0.91
N SER A 32 14.27 6.86 0.41
CA SER A 32 14.15 6.39 -0.96
C SER A 32 14.18 4.86 -1.05
N LYS A 33 13.78 4.32 -2.19
CA LYS A 33 13.98 2.91 -2.53
C LYS A 33 14.19 2.78 -4.04
N GLU A 34 15.13 1.94 -4.46
CA GLU A 34 15.24 1.60 -5.88
C GLU A 34 14.03 0.79 -6.35
N VAL A 35 13.42 1.23 -7.46
CA VAL A 35 12.27 0.55 -8.07
C VAL A 35 12.40 0.50 -9.60
N GLU A 36 11.81 -0.54 -10.19
CA GLU A 36 11.78 -0.70 -11.65
C GLU A 36 10.74 0.20 -12.32
N ASP A 37 9.62 0.49 -11.66
CA ASP A 37 8.52 1.32 -12.17
C ASP A 37 8.65 2.81 -11.77
N TYR A 38 9.88 3.32 -11.83
CA TYR A 38 10.28 4.67 -11.40
C TYR A 38 9.46 5.82 -12.01
N GLN A 39 8.89 5.64 -13.20
CA GLN A 39 8.09 6.65 -13.91
C GLN A 39 6.82 7.07 -13.16
N ARG A 40 6.41 6.29 -12.16
CA ARG A 40 5.23 6.57 -11.33
C ARG A 40 5.51 7.53 -10.17
N PHE A 41 6.77 7.79 -9.86
CA PHE A 41 7.19 8.43 -8.61
C PHE A 41 8.13 9.62 -8.87
N GLY A 42 8.34 10.44 -7.85
CA GLY A 42 9.48 11.35 -7.80
C GLY A 42 10.77 10.55 -7.61
N VAL A 43 11.80 10.83 -8.41
CA VAL A 43 13.11 10.16 -8.32
C VAL A 43 14.21 11.13 -7.93
N ASN A 44 15.17 10.64 -7.15
CA ASN A 44 16.34 11.39 -6.70
C ASN A 44 17.55 11.12 -7.60
N VAL A 45 18.25 12.17 -8.02
CA VAL A 45 19.52 12.09 -8.75
C VAL A 45 20.65 12.38 -7.77
N MET A 46 21.58 11.44 -7.65
CA MET A 46 22.65 11.48 -6.64
C MET A 46 23.99 11.91 -7.23
N ARG A 47 24.81 12.58 -6.41
CA ARG A 47 26.26 12.75 -6.62
C ARG A 47 26.96 12.77 -5.26
N ASP A 48 28.03 12.00 -5.10
CA ASP A 48 28.86 12.01 -3.87
C ASP A 48 28.04 11.92 -2.56
N ASN A 49 27.00 11.08 -2.56
CA ASN A 49 26.05 10.82 -1.46
C ASN A 49 25.03 11.93 -1.13
N VAL A 50 24.97 13.01 -1.90
CA VAL A 50 23.92 14.03 -1.79
C VAL A 50 23.01 14.03 -3.02
N ILE A 51 21.76 14.44 -2.82
CA ILE A 51 20.81 14.67 -3.89
C ILE A 51 21.19 15.96 -4.59
N VAL A 52 21.42 15.90 -5.90
CA VAL A 52 21.75 17.05 -6.73
C VAL A 52 20.60 17.51 -7.62
N ASP A 53 19.63 16.64 -7.89
CA ASP A 53 18.42 16.97 -8.62
C ASP A 53 17.30 15.99 -8.27
N MET A 54 16.07 16.33 -8.63
CA MET A 54 14.90 15.48 -8.51
C MET A 54 13.97 15.68 -9.70
N VAL A 55 13.23 14.64 -10.04
CA VAL A 55 12.23 14.73 -11.12
C VAL A 55 10.99 13.97 -10.73
N GLU A 56 9.85 14.65 -10.76
CA GLU A 56 8.54 14.05 -10.55
C GLU A 56 8.06 13.31 -11.80
N LYS A 57 7.80 11.99 -11.68
CA LYS A 57 7.25 11.13 -12.73
C LYS A 57 8.01 11.27 -14.07
N PRO A 58 9.32 10.93 -14.08
CA PRO A 58 10.17 11.13 -15.24
C PRO A 58 9.77 10.23 -16.40
N ASP A 59 9.80 10.76 -17.63
CA ASP A 59 9.60 9.95 -18.84
C ASP A 59 10.86 9.18 -19.24
N ALA A 60 12.05 9.76 -18.98
CA ALA A 60 13.36 9.17 -19.28
C ALA A 60 13.97 8.43 -18.08
N PRO A 61 14.80 7.39 -18.30
CA PRO A 61 15.44 6.61 -17.24
C PRO A 61 16.61 7.36 -16.59
N ILE A 62 16.32 8.41 -15.82
CA ILE A 62 17.34 9.25 -15.19
C ILE A 62 17.78 8.77 -13.81
N SER A 63 16.91 8.05 -13.10
CA SER A 63 17.18 7.42 -11.80
C SER A 63 16.08 6.43 -11.48
N LYS A 64 16.43 5.36 -10.76
CA LYS A 64 15.49 4.40 -10.18
C LYS A 64 15.20 4.64 -8.69
N LEU A 65 15.91 5.59 -8.08
CA LEU A 65 15.84 5.87 -6.65
C LEU A 65 14.57 6.69 -6.36
N ALA A 66 13.46 6.01 -6.13
CA ALA A 66 12.15 6.61 -5.93
C ALA A 66 11.98 7.13 -4.50
N GLN A 67 11.31 8.26 -4.37
CA GLN A 67 10.93 8.85 -3.10
C GLN A 67 9.76 8.09 -2.49
N VAL A 68 9.89 7.73 -1.22
CA VAL A 68 8.93 6.87 -0.51
C VAL A 68 7.75 7.65 0.11
N GLY A 69 7.86 8.98 0.19
CA GLY A 69 6.92 9.81 0.96
C GLY A 69 7.25 9.85 2.46
N LEU A 70 8.52 9.62 2.83
CA LEU A 70 9.06 9.79 4.17
C LEU A 70 10.21 10.80 4.12
N TYR A 71 10.03 11.97 4.71
CA TYR A 71 10.98 13.08 4.63
C TYR A 71 11.29 13.63 6.00
N TYR A 72 12.57 13.81 6.31
CA TYR A 72 13.03 14.47 7.53
C TYR A 72 13.75 15.77 7.17
N LEU A 73 13.37 16.88 7.80
CA LEU A 73 14.01 18.17 7.60
C LEU A 73 14.43 18.73 8.96
N LYS A 74 15.70 19.12 9.10
CA LYS A 74 16.22 19.65 10.38
C LYS A 74 15.60 20.98 10.79
N ASP A 75 15.19 21.78 9.81
CA ASP A 75 14.55 23.08 10.02
C ASP A 75 13.17 23.09 9.36
N GLY A 76 12.15 22.73 10.14
CA GLY A 76 10.78 22.68 9.66
C GLY A 76 10.22 24.05 9.29
N ARG A 77 10.69 25.13 9.93
CA ARG A 77 10.23 26.49 9.58
C ARG A 77 10.77 26.90 8.22
N SER A 78 12.07 26.72 8.00
CA SER A 78 12.66 26.96 6.68
C SER A 78 11.98 26.13 5.60
N PHE A 79 11.67 24.85 5.87
CA PHE A 79 10.94 24.00 4.94
C PHE A 79 9.56 24.56 4.57
N MET A 80 8.78 25.04 5.55
CA MET A 80 7.50 25.71 5.28
C MET A 80 7.66 26.99 4.45
N ASP A 81 8.71 27.76 4.67
CA ASP A 81 9.02 28.95 3.87
C ASP A 81 9.33 28.56 2.40
N TYR A 82 10.05 27.45 2.17
CA TYR A 82 10.26 26.93 0.81
C TYR A 82 8.96 26.50 0.15
N ILE A 83 8.05 25.83 0.87
CA ILE A 83 6.72 25.49 0.34
C ILE A 83 5.99 26.77 -0.10
N ALA A 84 5.92 27.78 0.75
CA ALA A 84 5.26 29.05 0.42
C ALA A 84 5.89 29.70 -0.83
N ARG A 85 7.22 29.77 -0.90
CA ARG A 85 7.95 30.30 -2.05
C ARG A 85 7.64 29.55 -3.34
N THR A 86 7.58 28.22 -3.31
CA THR A 86 7.24 27.45 -4.53
C THR A 86 5.83 27.71 -5.04
N ILE A 87 4.88 27.95 -4.12
CA ILE A 87 3.50 28.33 -4.45
C ILE A 87 3.47 29.74 -5.05
N GLU A 88 4.17 30.70 -4.43
CA GLU A 88 4.27 32.08 -4.93
C GLU A 88 4.92 32.17 -6.32
N MET A 89 5.90 31.31 -6.58
CA MET A 89 6.58 31.20 -7.88
C MET A 89 5.80 30.38 -8.91
N ASP A 90 4.64 29.82 -8.54
CA ASP A 90 3.79 28.95 -9.37
C ASP A 90 4.56 27.77 -10.01
N LEU A 91 5.45 27.14 -9.23
CA LEU A 91 6.26 25.99 -9.68
C LEU A 91 5.44 24.69 -9.71
N ARG A 92 4.51 24.61 -10.67
CA ARG A 92 3.67 23.41 -10.86
C ARG A 92 4.31 22.41 -11.81
N VAL A 93 4.11 21.13 -11.52
CA VAL A 93 4.36 20.03 -12.45
C VAL A 93 3.02 19.44 -12.81
N LYS A 94 2.69 19.40 -14.11
CA LYS A 94 1.42 18.83 -14.61
C LYS A 94 0.17 19.42 -13.91
N GLY A 95 0.23 20.70 -13.50
CA GLY A 95 -0.89 21.44 -12.90
C GLY A 95 -0.97 21.41 -11.37
N GLU A 96 -0.13 20.61 -10.70
CA GLU A 96 -0.13 20.44 -9.24
C GLU A 96 1.19 20.91 -8.62
N PHE A 97 1.17 21.21 -7.31
CA PHE A 97 2.36 21.52 -6.52
C PHE A 97 2.91 20.25 -5.89
N TYR A 98 4.14 19.90 -6.26
CA TYR A 98 4.82 18.68 -5.83
C TYR A 98 6.01 19.01 -4.91
N LEU A 99 6.19 18.22 -3.85
CA LEU A 99 7.32 18.36 -2.92
C LEU A 99 8.71 18.28 -3.59
N PRO A 100 8.94 17.46 -4.65
CA PRO A 100 10.17 17.52 -5.42
C PRO A 100 10.58 18.93 -5.88
N GLU A 101 9.65 19.80 -6.27
CA GLU A 101 9.98 21.18 -6.66
C GLU A 101 10.41 22.03 -5.45
N VAL A 102 9.86 21.77 -4.27
CA VAL A 102 10.30 22.39 -3.00
C VAL A 102 11.74 21.99 -2.70
N PHE A 103 12.05 20.70 -2.76
CA PHE A 103 13.40 20.19 -2.49
C PHE A 103 14.42 20.66 -3.54
N LYS A 104 14.04 20.76 -4.82
CA LYS A 104 14.91 21.35 -5.85
C LYS A 104 15.24 22.81 -5.57
N LEU A 105 14.25 23.59 -5.10
CA LEU A 105 14.50 24.97 -4.69
C LEU A 105 15.46 25.03 -3.49
N MET A 106 15.31 24.12 -2.51
CA MET A 106 16.25 23.99 -1.40
C MET A 106 17.68 23.67 -1.87
N ILE A 107 17.83 22.67 -2.74
CA ILE A 107 19.13 22.27 -3.31
C ILE A 107 19.79 23.44 -4.07
N LYS A 108 18.99 24.16 -4.88
CA LYS A 108 19.46 25.34 -5.61
C LYS A 108 19.98 26.44 -4.68
N ASP A 109 19.34 26.61 -3.53
CA ASP A 109 19.73 27.58 -2.50
C ASP A 109 20.85 27.04 -1.58
N GLY A 110 21.47 25.90 -1.92
CA GLY A 110 22.67 25.35 -1.28
C GLY A 110 22.40 24.38 -0.13
N LYS A 111 21.15 23.95 0.08
CA LYS A 111 20.80 22.93 1.08
C LYS A 111 21.28 21.56 0.64
N LEU A 112 21.81 20.78 1.58
CA LEU A 112 22.30 19.43 1.34
C LEU A 112 21.26 18.40 1.78
N LEU A 113 20.74 17.61 0.85
CA LEU A 113 19.76 16.57 1.12
C LEU A 113 20.37 15.18 0.86
N GLY A 114 20.13 14.23 1.75
CA GLY A 114 20.54 12.83 1.58
C GLY A 114 19.37 11.95 1.17
N ALA A 115 19.65 10.78 0.57
CA ALA A 115 18.63 9.80 0.16
C ALA A 115 18.89 8.43 0.79
N PRO A 116 18.68 8.26 2.11
CA PRO A 116 18.84 6.95 2.73
C PRO A 116 17.83 5.96 2.17
N GLU A 117 18.29 4.77 1.83
CA GLU A 117 17.42 3.70 1.38
C GLU A 117 16.72 3.02 2.54
N ILE A 118 15.46 2.60 2.32
CA ILE A 118 14.69 1.82 3.27
C ILE A 118 14.65 0.34 2.90
N GLU A 119 14.48 -0.51 3.90
CA GLU A 119 14.44 -1.96 3.70
C GLU A 119 13.21 -2.33 2.89
N GLU A 120 12.03 -1.88 3.33
CA GLU A 120 10.77 -2.22 2.68
C GLU A 120 9.85 -1.03 2.52
N TRP A 121 9.25 -0.94 1.33
CA TRP A 121 8.25 0.06 0.96
C TRP A 121 7.02 -0.67 0.44
N LEU A 122 5.89 -0.40 1.05
CA LEU A 122 4.61 -1.04 0.80
C LEU A 122 3.60 0.05 0.42
N ASP A 123 3.44 0.25 -0.89
CA ASP A 123 2.47 1.15 -1.50
C ASP A 123 1.05 0.58 -1.31
N CYS A 124 0.15 1.29 -0.64
CA CYS A 124 -1.24 0.87 -0.44
C CYS A 124 -2.23 1.51 -1.43
N GLY A 125 -1.75 2.18 -2.48
CA GLY A 125 -2.57 2.94 -3.42
C GLY A 125 -3.31 2.12 -4.49
N LYS A 126 -2.93 0.86 -4.72
CA LYS A 126 -3.57 -0.03 -5.72
C LYS A 126 -4.02 -1.37 -5.10
N PRO A 127 -5.04 -2.03 -5.66
CA PRO A 127 -5.49 -3.33 -5.16
C PRO A 127 -4.39 -4.38 -5.08
N GLU A 128 -3.54 -4.47 -6.12
CA GLU A 128 -2.47 -5.47 -6.20
C GLU A 128 -1.38 -5.23 -5.15
N THR A 129 -1.04 -3.96 -4.92
CA THR A 129 0.00 -3.57 -3.96
C THR A 129 -0.51 -3.67 -2.52
N LEU A 130 -1.80 -3.42 -2.29
CA LEU A 130 -2.47 -3.68 -1.01
C LEU A 130 -2.47 -5.18 -0.69
N LEU A 131 -2.79 -6.06 -1.65
CA LEU A 131 -2.71 -7.50 -1.44
C LEU A 131 -1.28 -7.95 -1.13
N TYR A 132 -0.28 -7.42 -1.83
CA TYR A 132 1.13 -7.67 -1.50
C TYR A 132 1.47 -7.25 -0.07
N THR A 133 1.06 -6.03 0.33
CA THR A 133 1.22 -5.51 1.69
C THR A 133 0.56 -6.43 2.72
N ASN A 134 -0.64 -6.91 2.44
CA ASN A 134 -1.35 -7.85 3.30
C ASN A 134 -0.56 -9.15 3.48
N ARG A 135 -0.03 -9.75 2.40
CA ARG A 135 0.83 -10.95 2.48
C ARG A 135 2.06 -10.67 3.35
N PHE A 136 2.76 -9.57 3.08
CA PHE A 136 3.96 -9.16 3.80
C PHE A 136 3.73 -9.04 5.31
N LEU A 137 2.60 -8.44 5.70
CA LEU A 137 2.22 -8.29 7.10
C LEU A 137 1.80 -9.62 7.73
N LEU A 138 1.03 -10.44 7.01
CA LEU A 138 0.58 -11.75 7.50
C LEU A 138 1.73 -12.74 7.72
N GLU A 139 2.80 -12.68 6.91
CA GLU A 139 4.00 -13.50 7.10
C GLU A 139 4.80 -13.10 8.35
N ARG A 140 4.72 -11.83 8.75
CA ARG A 140 5.41 -11.29 9.93
C ARG A 140 4.57 -11.34 11.19
N ALA A 141 3.25 -11.29 11.04
CA ALA A 141 2.32 -11.52 12.12
C ALA A 141 2.34 -13.01 12.44
N SER A 142 3.00 -13.40 13.54
CA SER A 142 2.89 -14.74 14.12
C SER A 142 1.43 -15.00 14.51
N GLY A 143 0.61 -15.43 13.55
CA GLY A 143 -0.84 -15.48 13.68
C GLY A 143 -1.29 -16.61 14.61
N ASN A 144 -2.07 -16.25 15.62
CA ASN A 144 -2.81 -17.17 16.47
C ASN A 144 -3.64 -18.15 15.62
N HIS A 145 -3.40 -19.46 15.81
CA HIS A 145 -4.20 -20.50 15.18
C HIS A 145 -5.60 -20.52 15.80
N VAL A 146 -6.56 -19.88 15.16
CA VAL A 146 -7.96 -20.00 15.55
C VAL A 146 -8.52 -21.28 14.95
N CYS A 147 -8.77 -22.29 15.78
CA CYS A 147 -9.52 -23.46 15.38
C CYS A 147 -11.00 -23.09 15.37
N LEU A 148 -11.60 -23.01 14.18
CA LEU A 148 -13.03 -22.75 14.00
C LEU A 148 -13.69 -24.05 13.57
N GLU A 149 -14.74 -24.44 14.29
CA GLU A 149 -15.47 -25.69 14.05
C GLU A 149 -15.98 -25.73 12.59
N GLY A 150 -15.73 -26.86 11.91
CA GLY A 150 -16.10 -27.04 10.51
C GLY A 150 -15.32 -26.19 9.50
N CYS A 151 -14.24 -25.51 9.91
CA CYS A 151 -13.41 -24.72 9.01
C CYS A 151 -12.03 -25.36 8.76
N VAL A 152 -11.48 -25.11 7.58
CA VAL A 152 -10.08 -25.41 7.26
C VAL A 152 -9.34 -24.08 7.17
N ILE A 153 -8.36 -23.89 8.04
CA ILE A 153 -7.53 -22.68 8.07
C ILE A 153 -6.16 -23.01 7.48
N ILE A 154 -5.76 -22.28 6.44
CA ILE A 154 -4.48 -22.44 5.75
C ILE A 154 -3.65 -21.17 6.03
N PRO A 155 -2.67 -21.20 6.95
CA PRO A 155 -1.86 -20.03 7.27
C PRO A 155 -1.02 -19.51 6.08
N PRO A 156 -0.61 -18.23 6.11
CA PRO A 156 -0.89 -17.26 7.16
C PRO A 156 -2.28 -16.62 6.97
N VAL A 157 -2.99 -16.41 8.07
CA VAL A 157 -4.28 -15.72 8.10
C VAL A 157 -4.36 -14.82 9.33
N SER A 158 -5.17 -13.76 9.24
CA SER A 158 -5.58 -12.96 10.38
C SER A 158 -7.09 -12.91 10.43
N ILE A 159 -7.68 -13.41 11.51
CA ILE A 159 -9.12 -13.43 11.71
C ILE A 159 -9.42 -12.70 13.01
N HIS A 160 -10.17 -11.60 12.91
CA HIS A 160 -10.57 -10.85 14.10
C HIS A 160 -11.43 -11.74 15.02
N PRO A 161 -11.24 -11.74 16.35
CA PRO A 161 -11.97 -12.62 17.27
C PRO A 161 -13.50 -12.47 17.24
N SER A 162 -14.01 -11.33 16.78
CA SER A 162 -15.45 -11.07 16.65
C SER A 162 -16.05 -11.52 15.31
N ALA A 163 -15.22 -12.04 14.40
CA ALA A 163 -15.70 -12.58 13.13
C ALA A 163 -16.28 -13.98 13.34
N GLU A 164 -17.42 -14.24 12.70
CA GLU A 164 -18.05 -15.55 12.66
C GLU A 164 -17.69 -16.22 11.33
N VAL A 165 -16.94 -17.32 11.38
CA VAL A 165 -16.62 -18.12 10.20
C VAL A 165 -17.09 -19.55 10.42
N LYS A 166 -17.87 -20.09 9.48
CA LYS A 166 -18.45 -21.44 9.54
C LYS A 166 -18.34 -22.15 8.20
N HIS A 167 -18.08 -23.46 8.24
CA HIS A 167 -18.07 -24.34 7.06
C HIS A 167 -17.23 -23.80 5.89
N SER A 168 -16.09 -23.18 6.18
CA SER A 168 -15.33 -22.42 5.18
C SER A 168 -13.86 -22.84 5.13
N VAL A 169 -13.24 -22.64 3.97
CA VAL A 169 -11.79 -22.78 3.77
C VAL A 169 -11.19 -21.38 3.66
N ILE A 170 -10.33 -21.01 4.61
CA ILE A 170 -9.75 -19.68 4.70
C ILE A 170 -8.23 -19.76 4.59
N GLY A 171 -7.69 -19.10 3.57
CA GLY A 171 -6.27 -18.92 3.37
C GLY A 171 -5.68 -19.67 2.17
N PRO A 172 -4.37 -19.52 1.91
CA PRO A 172 -3.45 -18.61 2.61
C PRO A 172 -3.71 -17.12 2.29
N TYR A 173 -3.10 -16.25 3.08
CA TYR A 173 -3.06 -14.79 2.89
C TYR A 173 -4.41 -14.09 2.99
N VAL A 174 -5.24 -14.50 3.95
CA VAL A 174 -6.56 -13.91 4.18
C VAL A 174 -6.58 -13.10 5.47
N SER A 175 -7.10 -11.87 5.36
CA SER A 175 -7.39 -11.00 6.50
C SER A 175 -8.89 -10.77 6.61
N ILE A 176 -9.48 -11.13 7.75
CA ILE A 176 -10.90 -10.96 8.06
C ILE A 176 -11.04 -10.01 9.24
N ALA A 177 -11.65 -8.86 8.97
CA ALA A 177 -11.86 -7.82 9.97
C ALA A 177 -13.02 -8.14 10.93
N LYS A 178 -13.27 -7.22 11.86
CA LYS A 178 -14.29 -7.37 12.91
C LYS A 178 -15.70 -7.50 12.33
N ASN A 179 -16.53 -8.28 13.01
CA ASN A 179 -17.97 -8.42 12.77
C ASN A 179 -18.34 -8.98 11.39
N CYS A 180 -17.40 -9.61 10.71
CA CYS A 180 -17.69 -10.32 9.46
C CYS A 180 -18.44 -11.63 9.77
N LYS A 181 -19.32 -12.03 8.85
CA LYS A 181 -20.02 -13.32 8.88
C LYS A 181 -19.73 -14.05 7.58
N ILE A 182 -18.93 -15.10 7.64
CA ILE A 182 -18.45 -15.84 6.46
C ILE A 182 -18.89 -17.30 6.58
N HIS A 183 -19.81 -17.70 5.72
CA HIS A 183 -20.44 -19.02 5.78
C HIS A 183 -20.27 -19.73 4.43
N ASP A 184 -19.95 -21.02 4.49
CA ASP A 184 -19.93 -21.90 3.32
C ASP A 184 -19.08 -21.29 2.19
N SER A 185 -17.85 -20.84 2.45
CA SER A 185 -17.04 -20.08 1.49
C SER A 185 -15.59 -20.56 1.39
N ILE A 186 -14.96 -20.35 0.24
CA ILE A 186 -13.53 -20.60 0.00
C ILE A 186 -12.86 -19.27 -0.32
N ILE A 187 -11.96 -18.82 0.53
CA ILE A 187 -11.33 -17.50 0.40
C ILE A 187 -9.83 -17.67 0.48
N LYS A 188 -9.10 -17.11 -0.49
CA LYS A 188 -7.64 -17.10 -0.55
C LYS A 188 -7.16 -15.71 -0.95
N ASP A 189 -6.02 -15.28 -0.42
CA ASP A 189 -5.30 -14.10 -0.89
C ASP A 189 -6.22 -12.86 -1.02
N SER A 190 -6.94 -12.57 0.05
CA SER A 190 -8.04 -11.60 0.03
C SER A 190 -8.16 -10.86 1.36
N VAL A 191 -8.67 -9.63 1.31
CA VAL A 191 -8.95 -8.79 2.49
C VAL A 191 -10.44 -8.55 2.59
N ILE A 192 -11.01 -8.89 3.74
CA ILE A 192 -12.43 -8.72 4.04
C ILE A 192 -12.59 -7.68 5.14
N ASN A 193 -13.07 -6.49 4.77
CA ASN A 193 -13.26 -5.37 5.66
C ASN A 193 -14.49 -5.51 6.59
N PRO A 194 -14.60 -4.66 7.63
CA PRO A 194 -15.57 -4.86 8.71
C PRO A 194 -17.04 -4.96 8.27
N ASN A 195 -17.81 -5.68 9.09
CA ASN A 195 -19.28 -5.82 8.97
C ASN A 195 -19.76 -6.49 7.67
N SER A 196 -18.88 -7.17 6.94
CA SER A 196 -19.25 -7.83 5.68
C SER A 196 -19.81 -9.23 5.89
N VAL A 197 -20.79 -9.60 5.06
CA VAL A 197 -21.48 -10.89 5.09
C VAL A 197 -21.22 -11.62 3.78
N LEU A 198 -20.49 -12.73 3.85
CA LEU A 198 -20.17 -13.56 2.70
C LEU A 198 -20.82 -14.93 2.86
N ARG A 199 -21.59 -15.35 1.86
CA ARG A 199 -22.26 -16.65 1.85
C ARG A 199 -22.06 -17.34 0.52
N SER A 200 -21.63 -18.60 0.53
CA SER A 200 -21.55 -19.39 -0.68
C SER A 200 -20.63 -18.81 -1.76
N THR A 201 -19.46 -18.30 -1.36
CA THR A 201 -18.54 -17.58 -2.25
C THR A 201 -17.21 -18.30 -2.45
N VAL A 202 -16.59 -18.07 -3.61
CA VAL A 202 -15.19 -18.44 -3.88
C VAL A 202 -14.46 -17.15 -4.27
N LEU A 203 -13.47 -16.75 -3.45
CA LEU A 203 -12.72 -15.51 -3.64
C LEU A 203 -11.23 -15.79 -3.70
N GLU A 204 -10.56 -15.17 -4.68
CA GLU A 204 -9.10 -15.12 -4.82
C GLU A 204 -8.70 -13.71 -5.24
N LYS A 205 -7.59 -13.17 -4.68
CA LYS A 205 -7.06 -11.84 -5.03
C LYS A 205 -8.11 -10.73 -4.94
N SER A 206 -8.92 -10.78 -3.89
CA SER A 206 -10.12 -9.95 -3.76
C SER A 206 -10.03 -8.99 -2.57
N LEU A 207 -10.54 -7.77 -2.77
CA LEU A 207 -10.73 -6.78 -1.71
C LEU A 207 -12.23 -6.56 -1.53
N ILE A 208 -12.75 -6.98 -0.38
CA ILE A 208 -14.14 -6.75 0.00
C ILE A 208 -14.16 -5.56 0.95
N GLY A 209 -14.85 -4.50 0.54
CA GLY A 209 -15.01 -3.28 1.32
C GLY A 209 -15.90 -3.45 2.55
N ASP A 210 -16.17 -2.33 3.22
CA ASP A 210 -16.94 -2.30 4.46
C ASP A 210 -18.42 -2.57 4.21
N SER A 211 -19.06 -3.34 5.09
CA SER A 211 -20.51 -3.61 5.08
C SER A 211 -21.03 -4.19 3.76
N VAL A 212 -20.21 -5.00 3.09
CA VAL A 212 -20.59 -5.68 1.84
C VAL A 212 -21.39 -6.93 2.16
N GLU A 213 -22.51 -7.13 1.47
CA GLU A 213 -23.20 -8.41 1.43
C GLU A 213 -22.97 -9.08 0.07
N LEU A 214 -22.33 -10.25 0.09
CA LEU A 214 -22.08 -11.05 -1.10
C LEU A 214 -22.60 -12.47 -0.87
N THR A 215 -23.64 -12.82 -1.62
CA THR A 215 -24.19 -14.18 -1.62
C THR A 215 -23.96 -14.78 -2.99
N GLY A 216 -23.07 -15.77 -3.06
CA GLY A 216 -22.89 -16.58 -4.26
C GLY A 216 -23.96 -17.66 -4.37
N GLN A 217 -23.89 -18.43 -5.45
CA GLN A 217 -24.79 -19.55 -5.68
C GLN A 217 -23.96 -20.80 -5.93
N PHE A 218 -24.10 -21.80 -5.06
CA PHE A 218 -23.61 -23.13 -5.35
C PHE A 218 -24.58 -23.86 -6.25
N GLN A 219 -24.09 -24.34 -7.39
CA GLN A 219 -24.88 -25.15 -8.31
C GLN A 219 -24.39 -26.60 -8.20
N ARG A 220 -25.30 -27.49 -7.83
CA ARG A 220 -25.06 -28.93 -7.90
C ARG A 220 -25.64 -29.44 -9.21
N MET A 221 -24.81 -30.00 -10.07
CA MET A 221 -25.21 -30.53 -11.35
C MET A 221 -24.72 -31.96 -11.52
N ASN A 222 -25.57 -32.83 -12.09
CA ASN A 222 -25.16 -34.11 -12.66
C ASN A 222 -25.39 -33.98 -14.17
N ILE A 223 -24.31 -33.92 -14.94
CA ILE A 223 -24.34 -33.58 -16.36
C ILE A 223 -24.02 -34.84 -17.15
N GLY A 224 -24.94 -35.26 -18.03
CA GLY A 224 -24.76 -36.41 -18.91
C GLY A 224 -24.27 -36.02 -20.30
N ASP A 225 -24.00 -37.03 -21.14
CA ASP A 225 -23.41 -36.84 -22.46
C ASP A 225 -24.27 -35.94 -23.36
N ASN A 226 -23.62 -35.12 -24.20
CA ASN A 226 -24.22 -34.16 -25.13
C ASN A 226 -25.05 -33.02 -24.49
N SER A 227 -24.73 -32.63 -23.25
CA SER A 227 -25.40 -31.50 -22.59
C SER A 227 -24.64 -30.19 -22.79
N ILE A 228 -25.37 -29.09 -23.01
CA ILE A 228 -24.85 -27.72 -22.96
C ILE A 228 -25.52 -27.00 -21.79
N ILE A 229 -24.71 -26.37 -20.94
CA ILE A 229 -25.18 -25.54 -19.82
C ILE A 229 -24.71 -24.12 -20.07
N ASP A 230 -25.68 -23.21 -20.17
CA ASP A 230 -25.46 -21.77 -20.25
C ASP A 230 -26.01 -21.12 -18.97
N LEU A 231 -25.14 -20.41 -18.25
CA LEU A 231 -25.41 -19.79 -16.95
C LEU A 231 -25.24 -18.27 -17.00
N SER A 232 -25.56 -17.65 -18.12
CA SER A 232 -25.50 -16.20 -18.27
C SER A 232 -26.52 -15.48 -17.36
N ALA A 233 -26.00 -14.74 -16.36
CA ALA A 233 -26.77 -13.86 -15.50
C ALA A 233 -26.76 -12.41 -16.06
N ARG A 234 -27.93 -11.77 -16.16
CA ARG A 234 -28.03 -10.31 -16.33
C ARG A 234 -27.69 -9.63 -15.00
N THR A 235 -26.63 -8.84 -14.98
CA THR A 235 -26.30 -7.98 -13.83
C THR A 235 -27.36 -6.89 -13.70
N LEU A 236 -28.17 -6.96 -12.64
CA LEU A 236 -28.96 -5.82 -12.17
C LEU A 236 -28.02 -4.95 -11.34
N LEU A 237 -27.55 -3.85 -11.94
CA LEU A 237 -27.05 -2.71 -11.17
C LEU A 237 -28.28 -2.01 -10.59
N ASN A 238 -28.49 -2.14 -9.29
CA ASN A 238 -29.42 -1.27 -8.57
C ASN A 238 -28.82 0.14 -8.52
N GLN A 239 -29.67 1.12 -8.88
CA GLN A 239 -29.42 2.56 -8.83
C GLN A 239 -29.26 3.06 -7.40
#